data_AF-A0A972I6V4-F1
#
_entry.id   AF-A0A972I6V4-F1
#
_cell.length_a   1.000
_cell.length_b   1.000
_cell.length_c   1.000
_cell.angle_alpha   90.00
_cell.angle_beta   90.00
_cell.angle_gamma   90.00
#
_symmetry.space_group_name_H-M   'P 1'
#
loop_
_entity.id
_entity.type
_entity.pdbx_description
1 polymer ?
#
loop_
_entity_poly.entity_id
_entity_poly.type
_entity_poly.pdbx_seq_one_letter_code
_entity_poly.pdbx_strand_id
1 'polypeptide(L)'
;MGIKARDPDCQKRDKLINIIGVFLLVGGIAIGFFGILEMYCFYLFSEGGRFYYKGFGFGSFMFGNIACQVIGYYLISIIFIILGYGHLKARRWVGKVTISLLWTWLSFLVYSHSQLS
;
A
#
# COMPACT_ATOMS: atom_id res chain seq x y z
N MET A 1 17.20 29.77 -30.56
CA MET A 1 16.29 28.74 -30.04
C MET A 1 16.08 29.03 -28.55
N GLY A 2 15.09 29.85 -28.21
CA GLY A 2 14.90 30.33 -26.83
C GLY A 2 14.30 29.22 -25.96
N ILE A 3 15.03 28.80 -24.93
CA ILE A 3 14.48 27.95 -23.88
C ILE A 3 13.40 28.78 -23.18
N LYS A 4 12.13 28.55 -23.54
CA LYS A 4 10.99 29.11 -22.83
C LYS A 4 11.06 28.60 -21.40
N ALA A 5 11.50 29.45 -20.48
CA ALA A 5 11.55 29.13 -19.05
C ALA A 5 10.14 28.65 -18.63
N ARG A 6 10.06 27.41 -18.14
CA ARG A 6 8.80 26.81 -17.70
C ARG A 6 8.32 27.59 -16.47
N ASP A 7 7.03 27.90 -16.44
CA ASP A 7 6.39 28.62 -15.33
C ASP A 7 6.71 27.94 -13.97
N PRO A 8 7.19 28.70 -12.96
CA PRO A 8 7.67 28.14 -11.71
C PRO A 8 6.58 27.37 -10.94
N ASP A 9 5.31 27.72 -11.09
CA ASP A 9 4.23 27.04 -10.37
C ASP A 9 3.86 25.68 -10.99
N CYS A 10 3.99 25.54 -12.31
CA CYS A 10 3.90 24.23 -12.97
C CYS A 10 5.04 23.31 -12.53
N GLN A 11 6.26 23.83 -12.43
CA GLN A 11 7.42 23.04 -12.01
C GLN A 11 7.27 22.50 -10.58
N LYS A 12 6.74 23.30 -9.64
CA LYS A 12 6.49 22.86 -8.26
C LYS A 12 5.46 21.73 -8.21
N ARG A 13 4.36 21.84 -8.97
CA ARG A 13 3.32 20.81 -9.03
C ARG A 13 3.85 19.49 -9.62
N ASP A 14 4.63 19.57 -10.69
CA ASP A 14 5.28 18.40 -11.30
C ASP A 14 6.22 17.70 -10.29
N LYS A 15 7.02 18.47 -9.54
CA LYS A 15 7.88 17.92 -8.47
C LYS A 15 7.08 17.27 -7.34
N LEU A 16 5.96 17.88 -6.92
CA LEU A 16 5.10 17.35 -5.86
C LEU A 16 4.51 16.00 -6.26
N ILE A 17 3.98 15.88 -7.48
CA ILE A 17 3.42 14.63 -8.03
C ILE A 17 4.50 13.54 -8.09
N ASN A 18 5.71 13.90 -8.51
CA ASN A 18 6.84 12.99 -8.58
C ASN A 18 7.24 12.46 -7.18
N ILE A 19 7.33 13.35 -6.18
CA ILE A 19 7.63 12.98 -4.79
C ILE A 19 6.56 12.03 -4.26
N ILE A 20 5.27 12.34 -4.46
CA ILE A 20 4.16 11.47 -4.05
C ILE A 20 4.26 10.09 -4.71
N GLY A 21 4.59 10.04 -6.02
CA GLY A 21 4.81 8.80 -6.75
C GLY A 21 5.94 7.95 -6.19
N VAL A 22 7.06 8.58 -5.80
CA VAL A 22 8.19 7.89 -5.13
C VAL A 22 7.77 7.34 -3.77
N PHE A 23 7.07 8.13 -2.94
CA PHE A 23 6.58 7.66 -1.64
C PHE A 23 5.64 6.46 -1.77
N LEU A 24 4.74 6.47 -2.76
CA LEU A 24 3.85 5.34 -3.06
C LEU A 24 4.63 4.09 -3.47
N LEU A 25 5.66 4.25 -4.32
CA LEU A 25 6.52 3.14 -4.73
C LEU A 25 7.31 2.55 -3.57
N VAL A 26 7.97 3.39 -2.77
CA VAL A 26 8.73 2.95 -1.59
C VAL A 26 7.79 2.30 -0.57
N GLY A 27 6.62 2.88 -0.35
CA GLY A 27 5.58 2.30 0.51
C GLY A 27 5.11 0.94 0.01
N GLY A 28 4.84 0.79 -1.28
CA GLY A 28 4.45 -0.48 -1.88
C GLY A 28 5.53 -1.56 -1.72
N ILE A 29 6.80 -1.20 -1.92
CA ILE A 29 7.94 -2.11 -1.69
C ILE A 29 8.01 -2.51 -0.22
N ALA A 30 7.93 -1.56 0.71
CA ALA A 30 7.96 -1.84 2.15
C ALA A 30 6.82 -2.78 2.58
N ILE A 31 5.61 -2.58 2.07
CA ILE A 31 4.47 -3.46 2.32
C ILE A 31 4.72 -4.86 1.75
N GLY A 32 5.36 -4.98 0.58
CA GLY A 32 5.78 -6.27 0.04
C GLY A 32 6.73 -7.03 0.98
N PHE A 33 7.65 -6.32 1.64
CA PHE A 33 8.52 -6.91 2.67
C PHE A 33 7.74 -7.40 3.90
N PHE A 34 6.66 -6.73 4.30
CA PHE A 34 5.79 -7.23 5.37
C PHE A 34 5.15 -8.58 5.01
N GLY A 35 4.77 -8.78 3.74
CA GLY A 35 4.28 -10.10 3.28
C GLY A 35 5.33 -11.22 3.40
N ILE A 36 6.61 -10.92 3.17
CA ILE A 36 7.71 -11.86 3.41
C ILE A 36 7.92 -12.10 4.91
N LEU A 37 7.83 -11.06 5.72
CA LEU A 37 7.95 -11.14 7.18
C LEU A 37 6.86 -12.03 7.78
N GLU A 38 5.64 -11.95 7.27
CA GLU A 38 4.54 -12.81 7.70
C GLU A 38 4.75 -14.28 7.33
N MET A 39 5.32 -14.57 6.16
CA MET A 39 5.75 -15.93 5.82
C MET A 39 6.80 -16.46 6.81
N TYR A 40 7.69 -15.58 7.29
CA TYR A 40 8.63 -15.94 8.35
C TYR A 40 7.94 -16.18 9.70
N CYS A 41 6.93 -15.37 10.06
CA CYS A 41 6.09 -15.61 11.24
C CYS A 41 5.41 -16.99 11.14
N PHE A 42 4.85 -17.35 9.98
CA PHE A 42 4.27 -18.68 9.78
C PHE A 42 5.30 -19.78 10.06
N TYR A 43 6.52 -19.68 9.53
CA TYR A 43 7.58 -20.64 9.79
C TYR A 43 7.93 -20.75 11.29
N LEU A 44 7.96 -19.62 12.00
CA LEU A 44 8.33 -19.55 13.41
C LEU A 44 7.33 -20.27 14.34
N PHE A 45 6.06 -20.31 13.94
CA PHE A 45 4.95 -20.91 14.70
C PHE A 45 4.54 -22.30 14.18
N SER A 46 4.93 -22.66 12.94
CA SER A 46 4.65 -23.97 12.31
C SER A 46 5.22 -25.15 13.11
N GLU A 47 4.81 -26.38 12.78
CA GLU A 47 5.34 -27.61 13.40
C GLU A 47 6.88 -27.66 13.32
N GLY A 48 7.54 -27.65 14.48
CA GLY A 48 9.00 -27.57 14.60
C GLY A 48 9.57 -26.14 14.77
N GLY A 49 8.72 -25.12 14.74
CA GLY A 49 9.07 -23.73 15.01
C GLY A 49 9.34 -23.45 16.48
N ARG A 50 10.12 -22.39 16.75
CA ARG A 50 10.59 -22.03 18.10
C ARG A 50 9.45 -21.69 19.07
N PHE A 51 8.28 -21.30 18.56
CA PHE A 51 7.10 -20.96 19.34
C PHE A 51 5.89 -21.84 18.99
N TYR A 52 6.14 -23.07 18.52
CA TYR A 52 5.09 -24.01 18.17
C TYR A 52 4.13 -24.27 19.34
N TYR A 53 2.83 -24.34 19.03
CA TYR A 53 1.80 -24.82 19.93
C TYR A 53 0.83 -25.76 19.21
N LYS A 54 0.26 -26.70 19.97
CA LYS A 54 -0.55 -27.79 19.42
C LYS A 54 -1.81 -27.24 18.73
N GLY A 55 -1.98 -27.56 17.45
CA GLY A 55 -3.11 -27.10 16.63
C GLY A 55 -2.80 -25.89 15.73
N PHE A 56 -1.57 -25.35 15.76
CA PHE A 56 -1.10 -24.40 14.75
C PHE A 56 -0.55 -25.15 13.53
N GLY A 57 -1.13 -24.89 12.36
CA GLY A 57 -0.78 -25.55 11.11
C GLY A 57 -1.75 -25.20 9.98
N PHE A 58 -1.59 -25.86 8.83
CA PHE A 58 -2.50 -25.74 7.70
C PHE A 58 -3.93 -26.09 8.12
N GLY A 59 -4.87 -25.17 7.88
CA GLY A 59 -6.28 -25.32 8.25
C GLY A 59 -6.66 -24.71 9.62
N SER A 60 -5.70 -24.20 10.39
CA SER A 60 -6.02 -23.42 11.58
C SER A 60 -6.55 -22.03 11.24
N PHE A 61 -7.41 -21.46 12.09
CA PHE A 61 -7.91 -20.08 11.92
C PHE A 61 -6.75 -19.07 11.86
N MET A 62 -5.72 -19.28 12.68
CA MET A 62 -4.56 -18.39 12.72
C MET A 62 -3.71 -18.48 11.45
N PHE A 63 -3.56 -19.67 10.87
CA PHE A 63 -2.96 -19.83 9.54
C PHE A 63 -3.76 -19.11 8.46
N GLY A 64 -5.09 -19.26 8.47
CA GLY A 64 -5.97 -18.56 7.54
C GLY A 64 -5.84 -17.04 7.64
N ASN A 65 -5.70 -16.51 8.87
CA ASN A 65 -5.49 -15.08 9.09
C ASN A 65 -4.16 -14.60 8.52
N ILE A 66 -3.05 -15.30 8.77
CA ILE A 66 -1.73 -14.95 8.20
C ILE A 66 -1.75 -15.06 6.68
N ALA A 67 -2.33 -16.12 6.13
CA ALA A 67 -2.45 -16.28 4.67
C ALA A 67 -3.27 -15.13 4.04
N CYS A 68 -4.36 -14.73 4.70
CA CYS A 68 -5.17 -13.59 4.27
C CYS A 68 -4.40 -12.27 4.35
N GLN A 69 -3.63 -12.05 5.42
CA GLN A 69 -2.79 -10.86 5.58
C GLN A 69 -1.69 -10.81 4.51
N VAL A 70 -1.01 -11.92 4.23
CA VAL A 70 0.01 -12.02 3.18
C VAL A 70 -0.59 -11.65 1.82
N ILE A 71 -1.75 -12.24 1.47
CA ILE A 71 -2.47 -11.90 0.23
C ILE A 71 -2.82 -10.42 0.20
N GLY A 72 -3.34 -9.88 1.31
CA GLY A 72 -3.69 -8.47 1.46
C GLY A 72 -2.50 -7.55 1.23
N TYR A 73 -1.35 -7.84 1.85
CA TYR A 73 -0.13 -7.03 1.68
C TYR A 73 0.38 -7.08 0.25
N TYR A 74 0.39 -8.24 -0.41
CA TYR A 74 0.78 -8.30 -1.83
C TYR A 74 -0.17 -7.53 -2.73
N LEU A 75 -1.49 -7.61 -2.51
CA LEU A 75 -2.48 -6.84 -3.27
C LEU A 75 -2.29 -5.33 -3.07
N ILE A 76 -2.13 -4.87 -1.83
CA ILE A 76 -1.89 -3.45 -1.52
C ILE A 76 -0.55 -3.00 -2.13
N SER A 77 0.49 -3.82 -2.02
CA SER A 77 1.82 -3.56 -2.60
C SER A 77 1.71 -3.35 -4.12
N ILE A 78 1.03 -4.24 -4.84
CA ILE A 78 0.81 -4.12 -6.29
C ILE A 78 0.07 -2.82 -6.63
N ILE A 79 -1.01 -2.50 -5.90
CA ILE A 79 -1.78 -1.27 -6.12
C ILE A 79 -0.89 -0.03 -5.91
N PHE A 80 -0.08 -0.02 -4.84
CA PHE A 80 0.82 1.09 -4.53
C PHE A 80 1.93 1.25 -5.57
N ILE A 81 2.51 0.15 -6.05
CA ILE A 81 3.52 0.16 -7.11
C ILE A 81 2.93 0.68 -8.43
N ILE A 82 1.73 0.20 -8.82
CA ILE A 82 1.04 0.66 -10.03
C ILE A 82 0.69 2.15 -9.94
N LEU A 83 0.16 2.60 -8.79
CA LEU A 83 -0.16 4.01 -8.57
C LEU A 83 1.09 4.89 -8.51
N GLY A 84 2.15 4.45 -7.85
CA GLY A 84 3.42 5.16 -7.77
C GLY A 84 4.06 5.32 -9.16
N TYR A 85 4.15 4.23 -9.93
CA TYR A 85 4.62 4.27 -11.30
C TYR A 85 3.73 5.15 -12.21
N GLY A 86 2.42 5.09 -12.01
CA GLY A 86 1.47 5.93 -12.71
C GLY A 86 1.66 7.44 -12.44
N HIS A 87 1.96 7.81 -11.20
CA HIS A 87 2.27 9.19 -10.79
C HIS A 87 3.58 9.67 -11.40
N LEU A 88 4.63 8.83 -11.45
CA LEU A 88 5.89 9.15 -12.13
C LEU A 88 5.69 9.42 -13.63
N LYS A 89 4.78 8.68 -14.27
CA LYS A 89 4.46 8.86 -15.70
C LYS A 89 3.40 9.95 -15.96
N ALA A 90 2.99 10.70 -14.93
CA ALA A 90 2.00 11.78 -14.99
C ALA A 90 0.72 11.40 -15.79
N ARG A 91 0.25 10.16 -15.66
CA ARG A 91 -0.96 9.69 -16.36
C ARG A 91 -2.20 10.30 -15.71
N ARG A 92 -3.01 11.01 -16.50
CA ARG A 92 -4.25 11.71 -16.05
C ARG A 92 -5.26 10.84 -15.30
N TRP A 93 -5.22 9.52 -15.50
CA TRP A 93 -6.10 8.56 -14.80
C TRP A 93 -5.74 8.40 -13.32
N VAL A 94 -4.46 8.55 -12.97
CA VAL A 94 -3.95 8.29 -11.62
C VAL A 94 -4.49 9.33 -10.64
N GLY A 95 -4.53 10.60 -11.04
CA GLY A 95 -5.13 11.65 -10.22
C GLY A 95 -6.60 11.38 -9.89
N LYS A 96 -7.40 10.88 -10.85
CA LYS A 96 -8.80 10.51 -10.60
C LYS A 96 -8.92 9.37 -9.58
N VAL A 97 -8.09 8.33 -9.73
CA VAL A 97 -8.09 7.18 -8.82
C VAL A 97 -7.65 7.58 -7.40
N THR A 98 -6.59 8.39 -7.27
CA THR A 98 -6.13 8.88 -5.95
C THR A 98 -7.17 9.76 -5.27
N ILE A 99 -7.85 10.65 -6.02
CA ILE A 99 -8.92 11.49 -5.46
C ILE A 99 -10.12 10.64 -5.03
N SER A 100 -10.54 9.66 -5.85
CA SER A 100 -11.63 8.75 -5.47
C SER A 100 -11.28 7.96 -4.21
N LEU A 101 -10.05 7.45 -4.10
CA LEU A 101 -9.59 6.72 -2.92
C LEU A 101 -9.61 7.61 -1.66
N LEU A 102 -9.10 8.85 -1.77
CA LEU A 102 -9.14 9.83 -0.69
C LEU A 102 -10.58 10.14 -0.25
N TRP A 103 -11.50 10.30 -1.21
CA TRP A 103 -12.91 10.54 -0.92
C TRP A 103 -13.55 9.35 -0.19
N THR A 104 -13.29 8.13 -0.66
CA THR A 104 -13.76 6.92 0.03
C THR A 104 -13.25 6.86 1.47
N TRP A 105 -11.98 7.19 1.69
CA TRP A 105 -11.38 7.19 3.02
C TRP A 105 -11.97 8.27 3.94
N LEU A 106 -12.18 9.49 3.42
CA LEU A 106 -12.80 10.59 4.16
C LEU A 106 -14.24 10.27 4.57
N SER A 107 -15.04 9.73 3.66
CA SER A 107 -16.40 9.30 3.96
C SER A 107 -16.43 8.24 5.05
N PHE A 108 -15.52 7.27 5.00
CA PHE A 108 -15.41 6.24 6.03
C PHE A 108 -15.02 6.82 7.39
N LEU A 109 -14.05 7.75 7.43
CA LEU A 109 -13.59 8.38 8.66
C LEU A 109 -14.68 9.24 9.33
N VAL A 110 -15.41 10.02 8.53
CA VAL A 110 -16.58 10.80 9.00
C VAL A 110 -17.66 9.86 9.53
N TYR A 111 -17.95 8.78 8.81
CA TYR A 111 -18.94 7.78 9.24
C TYR A 111 -18.55 7.12 10.56
N SER A 112 -17.27 6.74 10.72
CA SER A 112 -16.76 6.16 11.95
C SER A 112 -16.90 7.11 13.14
N HIS A 113 -16.61 8.40 12.95
CA HIS A 113 -16.76 9.39 14.02
C HIS A 113 -18.23 9.59 14.43
N SER A 114 -19.17 9.49 13.47
CA SER A 114 -20.61 9.61 13.75
C SER A 114 -21.22 8.42 14.49
N GLN A 115 -20.59 7.25 14.46
CA GLN A 115 -21.04 6.05 15.20
C GLN A 115 -20.50 6.00 16.64
N LEU A 116 -19.52 6.85 16.97
CA LEU A 116 -18.88 6.95 18.29
C LEU A 116 -19.43 8.11 19.13
N SER A 117 -20.35 8.93 18.59
CA SER A 117 -21.04 10.04 19.30
C SER A 117 -22.51 9.72 19.53
#